data_AF-A0A7S3C2U9-F1
#
_entry.id   AF-A0A7S3C2U9-F1
#
_cell.length_a   1.000
_cell.length_b   1.000
_cell.length_c   1.000
_cell.angle_alpha   90.00
_cell.angle_beta   90.00
_cell.angle_gamma   90.00
#
_symmetry.space_group_name_H-M   'P 1'
#
loop_
_entity.id
_entity.type
_entity.pdbx_description
1 polymer ?
#
loop_
_entity_poly.entity_id
_entity_poly.type
_entity_poly.pdbx_seq_one_letter_code
_entity_poly.pdbx_strand_id
1 'polypeptide(L)'
;GKLGAHAAPHAGAIVALMEDQDLEMRLAVQAALRELGAHAVPAMGAIAARLENEDSGVRKDMCFELGKLGALAAPHVGAIAARLEDEDENVRYFACRALGELGA
;
A
#
# COMPACT_ATOMS: atom_id res chain seq x y z
N GLY A 1 -6.23 -9.02 13.80
CA GLY A 1 -7.50 -8.81 14.57
C GLY A 1 -8.57 -9.84 14.20
N LYS A 2 -9.70 -9.88 14.95
CA LYS A 2 -10.83 -10.84 14.81
C LYS A 2 -11.52 -10.88 13.43
N LEU A 3 -11.05 -10.10 12.45
CA LEU A 3 -11.58 -10.00 11.09
C LEU A 3 -10.71 -10.69 10.02
N GLY A 4 -9.52 -11.22 10.38
CA GLY A 4 -8.47 -11.67 9.44
C GLY A 4 -8.93 -12.52 8.24
N ALA A 5 -9.78 -13.52 8.45
CA ALA A 5 -10.26 -14.38 7.36
C ALA A 5 -11.52 -13.84 6.64
N HIS A 6 -12.30 -12.98 7.28
CA HIS A 6 -13.56 -12.44 6.73
C HIS A 6 -13.38 -11.10 6.01
N ALA A 7 -12.30 -10.37 6.28
CA ALA A 7 -11.97 -9.12 5.61
C ALA A 7 -11.24 -9.33 4.27
N ALA A 8 -10.64 -10.49 4.05
CA ALA A 8 -9.90 -10.83 2.83
C ALA A 8 -10.69 -10.62 1.51
N PRO A 9 -11.98 -10.98 1.39
CA PRO A 9 -12.77 -10.71 0.19
C PRO A 9 -13.02 -9.21 -0.05
N HIS A 10 -12.99 -8.42 1.03
CA HIS A 10 -13.24 -6.98 1.00
C HIS A 10 -11.95 -6.17 0.84
N ALA A 11 -10.80 -6.83 0.70
CA ALA A 11 -9.50 -6.21 0.52
C ALA A 11 -9.49 -5.12 -0.56
N GLY A 12 -10.09 -5.37 -1.73
CA GLY A 12 -10.18 -4.37 -2.80
C GLY A 12 -11.01 -3.13 -2.43
N ALA A 13 -12.10 -3.32 -1.70
CA ALA A 13 -12.95 -2.24 -1.20
C ALA A 13 -12.26 -1.44 -0.08
N ILE A 14 -11.53 -2.13 0.81
CA ILE A 14 -10.73 -1.51 1.86
C ILE A 14 -9.64 -0.63 1.23
N VAL A 15 -8.93 -1.12 0.22
CA VAL A 15 -7.89 -0.32 -0.45
C VAL A 15 -8.50 0.85 -1.23
N ALA A 16 -9.74 0.75 -1.73
CA ALA A 16 -10.42 1.89 -2.35
C ALA A 16 -10.68 3.05 -1.37
N LEU A 17 -10.86 2.74 -0.09
CA LEU A 17 -10.99 3.77 0.94
C LEU A 17 -9.66 4.49 1.25
N MET A 18 -8.51 4.03 0.73
CA MET A 18 -7.28 4.83 0.74
C MET A 18 -7.31 6.00 -0.23
N GLU A 19 -8.24 6.02 -1.17
CA GLU A 19 -8.44 7.11 -2.13
C GLU A 19 -9.56 8.06 -1.64
N ASP A 20 -10.11 7.83 -0.45
CA ASP A 20 -11.12 8.69 0.14
C ASP A 20 -10.53 10.08 0.44
N GLN A 21 -11.34 11.13 0.30
CA GLN A 21 -10.92 12.49 0.58
C GLN A 21 -10.68 12.72 2.08
N ASP A 22 -11.38 11.96 2.93
CA ASP A 22 -11.22 12.02 4.38
C ASP A 22 -9.89 11.38 4.83
N LEU A 23 -9.02 12.21 5.40
CA LEU A 23 -7.74 11.77 5.95
C LEU A 23 -7.92 10.75 7.08
N GLU A 24 -8.95 10.88 7.92
CA GLU A 24 -9.21 9.92 8.99
C GLU A 24 -9.57 8.55 8.42
N MET A 25 -10.36 8.52 7.35
CA MET A 25 -10.72 7.28 6.65
C MET A 25 -9.47 6.62 6.06
N ARG A 26 -8.61 7.38 5.38
CA ARG A 26 -7.35 6.85 4.84
C ARG A 26 -6.49 6.25 5.96
N LEU A 27 -6.30 6.95 7.07
CA LEU A 27 -5.50 6.47 8.21
C LEU A 27 -6.10 5.22 8.86
N ALA A 28 -7.43 5.14 8.97
CA ALA A 28 -8.13 3.98 9.50
C ALA A 28 -7.88 2.73 8.65
N VAL A 29 -7.88 2.88 7.32
CA VAL A 29 -7.57 1.79 6.39
C VAL A 29 -6.13 1.30 6.57
N GLN A 30 -5.16 2.22 6.65
CA GLN A 30 -3.76 1.88 6.89
C GLN A 30 -3.58 1.12 8.21
N ALA A 31 -4.24 1.59 9.28
CA ALA A 31 -4.21 0.91 10.58
C ALA A 31 -4.81 -0.50 10.50
N ALA A 32 -5.96 -0.65 9.82
CA ALA A 32 -6.62 -1.92 9.64
C ALA A 32 -5.74 -2.93 8.88
N LEU A 33 -5.06 -2.52 7.81
CA LEU A 33 -4.16 -3.40 7.07
C LEU A 33 -2.96 -3.86 7.92
N ARG A 34 -2.39 -2.96 8.74
CA ARG A 34 -1.31 -3.31 9.66
C ARG A 34 -1.76 -4.30 10.72
N GLU A 35 -2.97 -4.13 11.27
CA GLU A 35 -3.56 -5.08 12.23
C GLU A 35 -3.95 -6.44 11.62
N LEU A 36 -4.16 -6.49 10.30
CA LEU A 36 -4.40 -7.72 9.56
C LEU A 36 -3.11 -8.51 9.32
N GLY A 37 -1.96 -7.84 9.20
CA GLY A 37 -0.66 -8.49 9.01
C GLY A 37 -0.66 -9.42 7.79
N ALA A 38 -0.30 -10.69 7.97
CA ALA A 38 -0.31 -11.69 6.89
C ALA A 38 -1.69 -11.90 6.24
N HIS A 39 -2.79 -11.56 6.92
CA HIS A 39 -4.13 -11.60 6.33
C HIS A 39 -4.40 -10.45 5.35
N ALA A 40 -3.51 -9.45 5.28
CA ALA A 40 -3.56 -8.38 4.30
C ALA A 40 -2.98 -8.79 2.94
N VAL A 41 -2.38 -9.99 2.80
CA VAL A 41 -1.82 -10.49 1.53
C VAL A 41 -2.79 -10.34 0.34
N PRO A 42 -4.09 -10.65 0.45
CA PRO A 42 -5.05 -10.43 -0.64
C PRO A 42 -5.21 -8.95 -1.04
N ALA A 43 -4.97 -8.01 -0.12
CA ALA A 43 -5.02 -6.57 -0.40
C ALA A 43 -3.79 -6.07 -1.14
N MET A 44 -2.67 -6.78 -1.08
CA MET A 44 -1.40 -6.33 -1.64
C MET A 44 -1.44 -6.21 -3.16
N GLY A 45 -2.12 -7.14 -3.83
CA GLY A 45 -2.35 -7.02 -5.27
C GLY A 45 -3.16 -5.76 -5.63
N ALA A 46 -4.15 -5.40 -4.81
CA ALA A 46 -4.97 -4.21 -5.03
C ALA A 46 -4.21 -2.91 -4.70
N ILE A 47 -3.32 -2.92 -3.70
CA ILE A 47 -2.43 -1.80 -3.38
C ILE A 47 -1.40 -1.62 -4.51
N ALA A 48 -0.78 -2.70 -4.96
CA ALA A 48 0.21 -2.67 -6.03
C ALA A 48 -0.39 -2.20 -7.36
N ALA A 49 -1.63 -2.57 -7.68
CA ALA A 49 -2.32 -2.09 -8.88
C ALA A 49 -2.48 -0.55 -8.89
N ARG A 50 -2.66 0.06 -7.72
CA ARG A 50 -2.80 1.51 -7.55
C ARG A 50 -1.49 2.29 -7.60
N LEU A 51 -0.35 1.61 -7.71
CA LEU A 51 0.91 2.27 -8.04
C LEU A 51 0.84 2.91 -9.43
N GLU A 52 -0.04 2.48 -10.32
CA GLU A 52 -0.26 3.07 -11.66
C GLU A 52 -1.41 4.11 -11.67
N ASN A 53 -1.92 4.54 -10.51
CA ASN A 53 -2.99 5.53 -10.45
C ASN A 53 -2.50 6.89 -11.03
N GLU A 54 -3.37 7.61 -11.73
CA GLU A 54 -3.05 8.93 -12.31
C GLU A 54 -2.73 9.98 -11.23
N ASP A 55 -3.34 9.87 -10.05
CA ASP A 55 -3.10 10.76 -8.92
C ASP A 55 -1.80 10.39 -8.19
N SER A 56 -0.83 11.30 -8.17
CA SER A 56 0.47 11.08 -7.51
C SER A 56 0.35 10.92 -5.99
N GLY A 57 -0.65 11.53 -5.37
CA GLY A 57 -0.97 11.35 -3.95
C GLY A 57 -1.36 9.91 -3.65
N VAL A 58 -2.17 9.30 -4.51
CA VAL A 58 -2.52 7.88 -4.40
C VAL A 58 -1.28 7.00 -4.59
N ARG A 59 -0.50 7.22 -5.64
CA ARG A 59 0.73 6.44 -5.89
C ARG A 59 1.69 6.48 -4.69
N LYS A 60 1.88 7.67 -4.12
CA LYS A 60 2.73 7.91 -2.94
C LYS A 60 2.23 7.13 -1.72
N ASP A 61 0.93 7.19 -1.45
CA ASP A 61 0.31 6.48 -0.33
C ASP A 61 0.42 4.96 -0.50
N MET A 62 0.32 4.43 -1.73
CA MET A 62 0.54 3.00 -2.01
C MET A 62 1.99 2.58 -1.76
N CYS A 63 2.99 3.37 -2.18
CA CYS A 63 4.39 3.11 -1.86
C CYS A 63 4.61 3.04 -0.34
N PHE A 64 4.06 4.01 0.40
CA PHE A 64 4.15 4.05 1.85
C PHE A 64 3.55 2.80 2.51
N GLU A 65 2.37 2.38 2.08
CA GLU A 65 1.70 1.21 2.64
C GLU A 65 2.40 -0.11 2.33
N LEU A 66 2.93 -0.27 1.10
CA LEU A 66 3.74 -1.45 0.76
C LEU A 66 5.02 -1.52 1.61
N GLY A 67 5.69 -0.39 1.85
CA GLY A 67 6.84 -0.33 2.76
C GLY A 67 6.49 -0.76 4.18
N LYS A 68 5.35 -0.28 4.70
CA LYS A 68 4.86 -0.60 6.05
C LYS A 68 4.49 -2.06 6.25
N LEU A 69 4.09 -2.76 5.18
CA LEU A 69 3.83 -4.20 5.18
C LEU A 69 5.12 -5.03 5.13
N GLY A 70 6.28 -4.40 4.87
CA GLY A 70 7.61 -5.01 4.94
C GLY A 70 7.75 -6.23 4.03
N ALA A 71 8.30 -7.33 4.56
CA ALA A 71 8.56 -8.56 3.82
C ALA A 71 7.32 -9.17 3.12
N LEU A 72 6.11 -8.86 3.59
CA LEU A 72 4.88 -9.28 2.90
C LEU A 72 4.78 -8.68 1.50
N ALA A 73 5.38 -7.51 1.26
CA ALA A 73 5.36 -6.81 -0.03
C ALA A 73 6.48 -7.24 -0.98
N ALA A 74 7.29 -8.24 -0.60
CA ALA A 74 8.35 -8.79 -1.45
C ALA A 74 7.89 -9.15 -2.87
N PRO A 75 6.69 -9.73 -3.11
CA PRO A 75 6.21 -10.01 -4.47
C PRO A 75 6.01 -8.76 -5.34
N HIS A 76 5.93 -7.58 -4.75
CA HIS A 76 5.64 -6.31 -5.44
C HIS A 76 6.86 -5.38 -5.57
N VAL A 77 8.06 -5.85 -5.19
CA VAL A 77 9.31 -5.06 -5.28
C VAL A 77 9.53 -4.45 -6.65
N GLY A 78 9.25 -5.20 -7.73
CA GLY A 78 9.38 -4.68 -9.11
C GLY A 78 8.46 -3.49 -9.41
N ALA A 79 7.21 -3.54 -8.92
CA ALA A 79 6.27 -2.44 -9.11
C ALA A 79 6.65 -1.21 -8.27
N ILE A 80 7.17 -1.42 -7.06
CA ILE A 80 7.69 -0.33 -6.22
C ILE A 80 8.95 0.29 -6.85
N ALA A 81 9.84 -0.54 -7.39
CA ALA A 81 11.06 -0.08 -8.05
C ALA A 81 10.77 0.78 -9.30
N ALA A 82 9.72 0.46 -10.05
CA ALA A 82 9.29 1.29 -11.18
C ALA A 82 8.91 2.73 -10.75
N ARG A 83 8.47 2.93 -9.50
CA ARG A 83 8.16 4.26 -8.94
C ARG A 83 9.38 5.09 -8.55
N LEU A 84 10.60 4.53 -8.63
CA LEU A 84 11.83 5.32 -8.48
C LEU A 84 12.02 6.33 -9.64
N GLU A 85 11.38 6.08 -10.77
CA GLU A 85 11.40 6.94 -11.96
C GLU A 85 10.10 7.77 -12.10
N ASP A 86 9.27 7.81 -11.06
CA ASP A 86 8.02 8.58 -11.07
C ASP A 86 8.29 10.08 -11.27
N GLU A 87 7.38 10.77 -11.96
CA GLU A 87 7.46 12.21 -12.19
C GLU A 87 7.39 13.01 -10.88
N ASP A 88 6.62 12.53 -9.90
CA ASP A 88 6.41 13.17 -8.62
C ASP A 88 7.53 12.82 -7.63
N GLU A 89 8.15 13.85 -7.05
CA GLU A 89 9.27 13.68 -6.12
C GLU A 89 8.90 12.94 -4.83
N ASN A 90 7.67 13.11 -4.35
CA ASN A 90 7.21 12.41 -3.17
C ASN A 90 7.03 10.92 -3.49
N VAL A 91 6.47 10.59 -4.64
CA VAL A 91 6.33 9.19 -5.06
C VAL A 91 7.71 8.52 -5.11
N ARG A 92 8.71 9.16 -5.71
CA ARG A 92 10.10 8.66 -5.71
C ARG A 92 10.67 8.48 -4.30
N TYR A 93 10.48 9.47 -3.42
CA TYR A 93 10.94 9.40 -2.03
C TYR A 93 10.34 8.19 -1.28
N PHE A 94 9.02 8.02 -1.38
CA PHE A 94 8.33 6.92 -0.71
C PHE A 94 8.65 5.56 -1.34
N ALA A 95 8.90 5.49 -2.65
CA ALA A 95 9.39 4.27 -3.31
C ALA A 95 10.77 3.85 -2.77
N CYS A 96 11.74 4.78 -2.70
CA CYS A 96 13.05 4.54 -2.09
C CYS A 96 12.92 4.01 -0.65
N ARG A 97 12.09 4.69 0.14
CA ARG A 97 11.86 4.32 1.53
C ARG A 97 11.21 2.94 1.66
N ALA A 98 10.20 2.64 0.85
CA ALA A 98 9.52 1.35 0.85
C ALA A 98 10.50 0.21 0.55
N LEU A 99 11.34 0.36 -0.49
CA LEU A 99 12.38 -0.63 -0.82
C LEU A 99 13.39 -0.81 0.32
N GLY A 100 13.74 0.26 1.02
CA GLY A 100 14.57 0.18 2.23
C GLY A 100 13.89 -0.59 3.37
N GLU A 101 12.60 -0.36 3.61
CA GLU A 101 11.81 -1.09 4.62
C GLU A 101 11.58 -2.57 4.24
N LEU A 102 11.62 -2.90 2.94
CA LEU A 102 11.53 -4.26 2.41
C LEU A 102 12.84 -5.07 2.54
N GLY A 103 13.98 -4.38 2.55
CA GLY A 103 15.31 -4.99 2.61
C GLY A 103 15.94 -5.04 4.01
N ALA A 104 15.29 -4.43 5.02
CA ALA A 104 15.73 -4.40 6.42
C ALA A 104 15.18 -5.59 7.22
#